data_AF-A0A839PWD0-F1
#
_entry.id   AF-A0A839PWD0-F1
#
_cell.length_a   1.000
_cell.length_b   1.000
_cell.length_c   1.000
_cell.angle_alpha   90.00
_cell.angle_beta   90.00
_cell.angle_gamma   90.00
#
_symmetry.space_group_name_H-M   'P 1'
#
loop_
_entity.id
_entity.type
_entity.pdbx_description
1 polymer ?
#
loop_
_entity_poly.entity_id
_entity_poly.type
_entity_poly.pdbx_seq_one_letter_code
_entity_poly.pdbx_strand_id
1 'polypeptide(L)'
;MTDRAADAGQPPAAARWAAAVARSADGLARSVATARAGGASDAQIAEALRATGPAFERWLDRQPAVAASTATTDAWALGWATVVLRLVPARRYAEGSLARWVVDWVVPALVADVRDLSPSVVGDLVESATRLWGHADLTAWARGLEAGLRAWPTDTSLTDDRLRALGAVAAWRAGHVRLRAAASQAAEALPDVVLTATLQVDAEVRETLRRNATHPVWWPDGGGDRRIGAFRAFGGAWTAPPVVVGGDGLRWDVRAGGDAFTVVADAFGDTVLPAGPAGDVDPAPAPEPWWSRHGEDVTGAARAAGAVLVSTRWSHRLTLRPDEDAGGEVGG
;
A
#
# COMPACT_ATOMS: atom_id res chain seq x y z
N MET A 1 -33.75 -40.40 37.66
CA MET A 1 -33.35 -41.03 36.39
C MET A 1 -33.15 -39.90 35.40
N THR A 2 -31.91 -39.41 35.38
CA THR A 2 -31.39 -38.33 34.57
C THR A 2 -31.18 -38.86 33.16
N ASP A 3 -31.78 -38.21 32.17
CA ASP A 3 -31.32 -38.33 30.79
C ASP A 3 -31.16 -36.91 30.23
N ARG A 4 -29.96 -36.38 30.42
CA ARG A 4 -29.50 -35.13 29.81
C ARG A 4 -28.67 -35.60 28.62
N ALA A 5 -29.32 -35.67 27.46
CA ALA A 5 -28.66 -35.94 26.20
C ALA A 5 -27.44 -35.03 26.08
N ALA A 6 -26.28 -35.66 25.88
CA ALA A 6 -25.01 -35.00 25.65
C ALA A 6 -25.16 -34.09 24.43
N ASP A 7 -25.07 -32.79 24.67
CA ASP A 7 -24.78 -31.79 23.65
C ASP A 7 -23.43 -32.19 23.05
N ALA A 8 -23.46 -32.77 21.85
CA ALA A 8 -22.28 -33.18 21.12
C ALA A 8 -21.53 -31.90 20.75
N GLY A 9 -20.61 -31.52 21.65
CA GLY A 9 -19.97 -30.23 21.69
C GLY A 9 -19.43 -29.79 20.34
N GLN A 10 -19.98 -28.69 19.86
CA GLN A 10 -19.38 -27.94 18.77
C GLN A 10 -17.93 -27.66 19.17
N PRO A 11 -16.94 -28.01 18.34
CA PRO A 11 -15.54 -27.80 18.69
C PRO A 11 -15.34 -26.33 19.07
N PRO A 12 -14.50 -26.04 20.08
CA PRO A 12 -14.28 -24.67 20.51
C PRO A 12 -13.86 -23.82 19.31
N ALA A 13 -14.32 -22.56 19.28
CA ALA A 13 -13.90 -21.61 18.26
C ALA A 13 -12.37 -21.63 18.16
N ALA A 14 -11.84 -21.84 16.95
CA ALA A 14 -10.41 -21.96 16.67
C ALA A 14 -9.67 -23.21 17.20
N ALA A 15 -10.33 -24.37 17.19
CA ALA A 15 -9.74 -25.64 17.62
C ALA A 15 -8.48 -26.06 16.81
N ARG A 16 -8.43 -25.84 15.49
CA ARG A 16 -7.27 -26.23 14.66
C ARG A 16 -6.07 -25.34 14.97
N TRP A 17 -6.29 -24.04 15.14
CA TRP A 17 -5.28 -23.09 15.61
C TRP A 17 -4.70 -23.49 16.98
N ALA A 18 -5.56 -23.73 17.98
CA ALA A 18 -5.13 -24.08 19.32
C ALA A 18 -4.29 -25.37 19.32
N ALA A 19 -4.70 -26.38 18.55
CA ALA A 19 -3.97 -27.63 18.42
C ALA A 19 -2.61 -27.44 17.72
N ALA A 20 -2.55 -26.61 16.67
CA ALA A 20 -1.31 -26.34 15.94
C ALA A 20 -0.29 -25.54 16.79
N VAL A 21 -0.76 -24.54 17.53
CA VAL A 21 0.07 -23.78 18.48
C VAL A 21 0.60 -24.69 19.59
N ALA A 22 -0.23 -25.59 20.13
CA ALA A 22 0.19 -26.55 21.15
C ALA A 22 1.28 -27.52 20.63
N ARG A 23 1.13 -28.05 19.41
CA ARG A 23 2.17 -28.88 18.77
C ARG A 23 3.45 -28.11 18.47
N SER A 24 3.35 -26.80 18.25
CA SER A 24 4.47 -25.91 17.93
C SER A 24 5.10 -25.24 19.17
N ALA A 25 4.74 -25.67 20.39
CA ALA A 25 5.14 -25.00 21.63
C ALA A 25 6.67 -24.87 21.79
N ASP A 26 7.42 -25.93 21.45
CA ASP A 26 8.88 -25.91 21.49
C ASP A 26 9.47 -24.88 20.52
N GLY A 27 8.91 -24.78 19.32
CA GLY A 27 9.29 -23.78 18.32
C GLY A 27 8.99 -22.33 18.77
N LEU A 28 7.95 -22.15 19.59
CA LEU A 28 7.54 -20.85 20.12
C LEU A 28 8.30 -20.44 21.40
N ALA A 29 8.98 -21.35 22.08
CA ALA A 29 9.60 -21.10 23.38
C ALA A 29 10.52 -19.87 23.37
N ARG A 30 11.35 -19.71 22.32
CA ARG A 30 12.21 -18.53 22.15
C ARG A 30 11.40 -17.25 21.98
N SER A 31 10.38 -17.26 21.11
CA SER A 31 9.53 -16.10 20.85
C SER A 31 8.76 -15.65 22.09
N VAL A 32 8.27 -16.60 22.89
CA VAL A 32 7.61 -16.33 24.19
C VAL A 32 8.60 -15.74 25.19
N ALA A 33 9.81 -16.30 25.31
CA ALA A 33 10.85 -15.75 26.18
C ALA A 33 11.23 -14.32 25.79
N THR A 34 11.38 -14.03 24.49
CA THR A 34 11.63 -12.68 23.99
C THR A 34 10.47 -11.73 24.31
N ALA A 35 9.22 -12.16 24.16
CA ALA A 35 8.06 -11.34 24.48
C ALA A 35 8.00 -10.98 25.98
N ARG A 36 8.27 -11.95 26.85
CA ARG A 36 8.37 -11.73 28.31
C ARG A 36 9.50 -10.78 28.69
N ALA A 37 10.67 -10.96 28.09
CA ALA A 37 11.80 -10.05 28.29
C ALA A 37 11.48 -8.61 27.83
N GLY A 38 10.61 -8.46 26.81
CA GLY A 38 10.04 -7.19 26.37
C GLY A 38 8.90 -6.64 27.22
N GLY A 39 8.57 -7.27 28.35
CA GLY A 39 7.56 -6.80 29.31
C GLY A 39 6.13 -7.28 29.07
N ALA A 40 5.90 -8.24 28.16
CA ALA A 40 4.58 -8.84 27.98
C ALA A 40 4.27 -9.83 29.11
N SER A 41 3.07 -9.74 29.69
CA SER A 41 2.58 -10.72 30.67
C SER A 41 2.05 -11.99 29.98
N ASP A 42 2.03 -13.11 30.72
CA ASP A 42 1.47 -14.37 30.22
C ASP A 42 -0.02 -14.23 29.84
N ALA A 43 -0.77 -13.40 30.56
CA ALA A 43 -2.16 -13.10 30.23
C ALA A 43 -2.28 -12.35 28.89
N GLN A 44 -1.41 -11.37 28.63
CA GLN A 44 -1.39 -10.63 27.36
C GLN A 44 -1.00 -11.54 26.18
N ILE A 45 0.00 -12.40 26.39
CA ILE A 45 0.43 -13.38 25.39
C ILE A 45 -0.72 -14.36 25.08
N ALA A 46 -1.35 -14.94 26.11
CA ALA A 46 -2.44 -15.88 25.94
C ALA A 46 -3.67 -15.24 25.27
N GLU A 47 -4.01 -14.00 25.64
CA GLU A 47 -5.08 -13.24 24.99
C GLU A 47 -4.79 -12.99 23.51
N ALA A 48 -3.58 -12.53 23.18
CA ALA A 48 -3.20 -12.26 21.79
C ALA A 48 -3.24 -13.53 20.92
N LEU A 49 -2.74 -14.66 21.43
CA LEU A 49 -2.81 -15.94 20.72
C LEU A 49 -4.25 -16.43 20.56
N ARG A 50 -5.11 -16.27 21.58
CA ARG A 50 -6.55 -16.60 21.45
C ARG A 50 -7.26 -15.72 20.43
N ALA A 51 -7.01 -14.41 20.46
CA ALA A 51 -7.60 -13.45 19.54
C ALA A 51 -7.24 -13.70 18.06
N THR A 52 -6.06 -14.28 17.81
CA THR A 52 -5.57 -14.60 16.46
C THR A 52 -6.29 -15.82 15.85
N GLY A 53 -6.74 -16.76 16.68
CA GLY A 53 -7.29 -18.04 16.24
C GLY A 53 -8.40 -17.92 15.19
N PRO A 54 -9.45 -17.10 15.38
CA PRO A 54 -10.52 -16.95 14.40
C PRO A 54 -10.05 -16.49 13.01
N ALA A 55 -9.02 -15.63 12.93
CA ALA A 55 -8.46 -15.19 11.66
C ALA A 55 -7.70 -16.32 10.95
N PHE A 56 -6.92 -17.10 11.72
CA PHE A 56 -6.21 -18.27 11.20
C PHE A 56 -7.17 -19.34 10.68
N GLU A 57 -8.27 -19.62 11.38
CA GLU A 57 -9.28 -20.58 10.91
C GLU A 57 -9.92 -20.14 9.59
N ARG A 58 -10.34 -18.87 9.48
CA ARG A 58 -10.90 -18.32 8.24
C ARG A 58 -9.92 -18.41 7.08
N TRP A 59 -8.64 -18.19 7.34
CA TRP A 59 -7.59 -18.37 6.34
C TRP A 59 -7.43 -19.84 5.96
N LEU A 60 -7.34 -20.74 6.94
CA LEU A 60 -7.16 -22.17 6.73
C LEU A 60 -8.32 -22.80 5.94
N ASP A 61 -9.55 -22.34 6.16
CA ASP A 61 -10.74 -22.77 5.39
C ASP A 61 -10.64 -22.45 3.90
N ARG A 62 -9.86 -21.44 3.53
CA ARG A 62 -9.58 -21.07 2.13
C ARG A 62 -8.34 -21.75 1.57
N GLN A 63 -7.63 -22.52 2.40
CA GLN A 63 -6.34 -23.13 2.08
C GLN A 63 -6.42 -24.66 2.24
N PRO A 64 -7.20 -25.36 1.40
CA PRO A 64 -7.42 -26.81 1.55
C PRO A 64 -6.11 -27.62 1.46
N ALA A 65 -5.15 -27.18 0.64
CA ALA A 65 -3.86 -27.84 0.52
C ALA A 65 -3.00 -27.70 1.79
N VAL A 66 -3.09 -26.56 2.50
CA VAL A 66 -2.44 -26.38 3.80
C VAL A 66 -3.16 -27.22 4.86
N ALA A 67 -4.49 -27.16 4.90
CA ALA A 67 -5.32 -27.86 5.88
C ALA A 67 -5.18 -29.39 5.82
N ALA A 68 -4.90 -29.94 4.63
CA ALA A 68 -4.66 -31.37 4.43
C ALA A 68 -3.35 -31.87 5.05
N SER A 69 -2.42 -30.99 5.42
CA SER A 69 -1.10 -31.33 5.97
C SER A 69 -0.93 -30.74 7.37
N THR A 70 -0.82 -31.61 8.38
CA THR A 70 -0.55 -31.17 9.75
C THR A 70 0.78 -30.41 9.85
N ALA A 71 1.83 -30.89 9.18
CA ALA A 71 3.14 -30.24 9.18
C ALA A 71 3.08 -28.82 8.57
N THR A 72 2.37 -28.66 7.46
CA THR A 72 2.23 -27.35 6.79
C THR A 72 1.35 -26.41 7.63
N THR A 73 0.25 -26.92 8.19
CA THR A 73 -0.61 -26.16 9.11
C THR A 73 0.18 -25.67 10.34
N ASP A 74 1.00 -26.53 10.94
CA ASP A 74 1.82 -26.19 12.11
C ASP A 74 2.89 -25.13 11.76
N ALA A 75 3.54 -25.25 10.59
CA ALA A 75 4.50 -24.25 10.13
C ALA A 75 3.87 -22.86 9.97
N TRP A 76 2.67 -22.79 9.39
CA TRP A 76 1.93 -21.53 9.27
C TRP A 76 1.44 -20.99 10.61
N ALA A 77 0.96 -21.86 11.50
CA ALA A 77 0.55 -21.46 12.85
C ALA A 77 1.73 -20.88 13.65
N LEU A 78 2.89 -21.53 13.57
CA LEU A 78 4.15 -21.08 14.17
C LEU A 78 4.57 -19.70 13.62
N GLY A 79 4.46 -19.48 12.31
CA GLY A 79 4.76 -18.21 11.66
C GLY A 79 3.87 -17.07 12.17
N TRP A 80 2.55 -17.27 12.16
CA TRP A 80 1.57 -16.30 12.68
C TRP A 80 1.81 -16.00 14.16
N ALA A 81 1.92 -17.03 15.00
CA ALA A 81 2.14 -16.88 16.43
C ALA A 81 3.46 -16.14 16.72
N THR A 82 4.53 -16.41 15.98
CA THR A 82 5.80 -15.70 16.12
C THR A 82 5.66 -14.20 15.82
N VAL A 83 4.91 -13.81 14.79
CA VAL A 83 4.66 -12.40 14.49
C VAL A 83 3.85 -11.74 15.60
N VAL A 84 2.75 -12.37 16.03
CA VAL A 84 1.89 -11.85 17.10
C VAL A 84 2.69 -11.65 18.40
N LEU A 85 3.50 -12.64 18.80
CA LEU A 85 4.35 -12.55 20.00
C LEU A 85 5.36 -11.39 19.94
N ARG A 86 5.86 -11.03 18.76
CA ARG A 86 6.73 -9.85 18.58
C ARG A 86 5.97 -8.54 18.72
N LEU A 87 4.70 -8.50 18.34
CA LEU A 87 3.87 -7.29 18.36
C LEU A 87 3.31 -6.95 19.74
N VAL A 88 3.08 -7.96 20.60
CA VAL A 88 2.53 -7.78 21.96
C VAL A 88 3.39 -6.85 22.84
N PRO A 89 4.70 -7.10 23.09
CA PRO A 89 5.51 -6.23 23.95
C PRO A 89 5.66 -4.81 23.36
N ALA A 90 5.61 -4.68 22.03
CA ALA A 90 5.62 -3.39 21.34
C ALA A 90 4.27 -2.64 21.42
N ARG A 91 3.24 -3.22 22.04
CA ARG A 91 1.84 -2.71 22.08
C ARG A 91 1.24 -2.47 20.70
N ARG A 92 1.72 -3.21 19.69
CA ARG A 92 1.28 -3.11 18.29
C ARG A 92 0.20 -4.14 17.93
N TYR A 93 -0.26 -4.94 18.89
CA TYR A 93 -1.33 -5.93 18.71
C TYR A 93 -2.60 -5.62 19.53
N ALA A 94 -2.85 -4.34 19.80
CA ALA A 94 -4.08 -3.89 20.46
C ALA A 94 -5.26 -3.85 19.46
N GLU A 95 -6.49 -3.82 19.97
CA GLU A 95 -7.66 -3.50 19.15
C GLU A 95 -7.48 -2.14 18.45
N GLY A 96 -7.89 -2.06 17.18
CA GLY A 96 -7.71 -0.86 16.35
C GLY A 96 -6.27 -0.61 15.87
N SER A 97 -5.29 -1.42 16.28
CA SER A 97 -3.92 -1.28 15.78
C SER A 97 -3.79 -1.76 14.33
N LEU A 98 -2.91 -1.09 13.57
CA LEU A 98 -2.66 -1.44 12.17
C LEU A 98 -2.17 -2.87 11.99
N ALA A 99 -1.24 -3.33 12.84
CA ALA A 99 -0.69 -4.68 12.69
C ALA A 99 -1.73 -5.76 13.01
N ARG A 100 -2.62 -5.51 13.99
CA ARG A 100 -3.76 -6.41 14.24
C ARG A 100 -4.74 -6.43 13.08
N TRP A 101 -5.04 -5.28 12.46
CA TRP A 101 -5.85 -5.25 11.24
C TRP A 101 -5.25 -6.09 10.11
N VAL A 102 -3.93 -6.03 9.89
CA VAL A 102 -3.25 -6.87 8.88
C VAL A 102 -3.44 -8.36 9.19
N VAL A 103 -3.17 -8.78 10.43
CA VAL A 103 -3.30 -10.19 10.83
C VAL A 103 -4.76 -10.68 10.78
N ASP A 104 -5.72 -9.84 11.17
CA ASP A 104 -7.13 -10.23 11.26
C ASP A 104 -7.87 -10.21 9.92
N TRP A 105 -7.39 -9.40 8.95
CA TRP A 105 -8.10 -9.12 7.69
C TRP A 105 -7.27 -9.30 6.42
N VAL A 106 -6.05 -8.76 6.37
CA VAL A 106 -5.24 -8.79 5.14
C VAL A 106 -4.65 -10.18 4.90
N VAL A 107 -4.06 -10.80 5.92
CA VAL A 107 -3.48 -12.15 5.78
C VAL A 107 -4.55 -13.20 5.45
N PRO A 108 -5.75 -13.20 6.07
CA PRO A 108 -6.84 -14.09 5.67
C PRO A 108 -7.36 -13.90 4.23
N ALA A 109 -7.02 -12.79 3.58
CA ALA A 109 -7.36 -12.53 2.17
C ALA A 109 -6.36 -13.17 1.18
N LEU A 110 -5.30 -13.84 1.66
CA LEU A 110 -4.43 -14.69 0.84
C LEU A 110 -5.21 -15.92 0.38
N VAL A 111 -5.93 -15.80 -0.73
CA VAL A 111 -6.79 -16.87 -1.28
C VAL A 111 -6.13 -17.75 -2.33
N ALA A 112 -5.01 -17.30 -2.91
CA ALA A 112 -4.22 -18.10 -3.83
C ALA A 112 -3.53 -19.27 -3.10
N ASP A 113 -3.08 -20.28 -3.84
CA ASP A 113 -2.31 -21.38 -3.26
C ASP A 113 -0.98 -20.87 -2.67
N VAL A 114 -0.81 -21.06 -1.37
CA VAL A 114 0.33 -20.54 -0.58
C VAL A 114 1.41 -21.59 -0.30
N ARG A 115 1.37 -22.77 -0.95
CA ARG A 115 2.34 -23.84 -0.69
C ARG A 115 3.80 -23.44 -0.91
N ASP A 116 4.04 -22.52 -1.84
CA ASP A 116 5.38 -22.02 -2.17
C ASP A 116 5.70 -20.66 -1.49
N LEU A 117 4.84 -20.22 -0.56
CA LEU A 117 5.08 -19.06 0.29
C LEU A 117 5.71 -19.46 1.63
N SER A 118 6.60 -18.61 2.11
CA SER A 118 7.11 -18.70 3.47
C SER A 118 6.11 -18.11 4.47
N PRO A 119 5.87 -18.74 5.63
CA PRO A 119 5.07 -18.14 6.71
C PRO A 119 5.61 -16.79 7.21
N SER A 120 6.84 -16.40 6.87
CA SER A 120 7.39 -15.07 7.19
C SER A 120 6.61 -13.92 6.53
N VAL A 121 5.87 -14.21 5.46
CA VAL A 121 5.02 -13.25 4.74
C VAL A 121 4.07 -12.48 5.65
N VAL A 122 3.61 -13.08 6.74
CA VAL A 122 2.73 -12.43 7.73
C VAL A 122 3.42 -11.21 8.33
N GLY A 123 4.70 -11.35 8.68
CA GLY A 123 5.52 -10.26 9.19
C GLY A 123 5.81 -9.22 8.11
N ASP A 124 6.08 -9.67 6.88
CA ASP A 124 6.36 -8.78 5.75
C ASP A 124 5.15 -7.92 5.39
N LEU A 125 3.93 -8.45 5.46
CA LEU A 125 2.69 -7.70 5.26
C LEU A 125 2.45 -6.66 6.36
N VAL A 126 2.73 -7.01 7.63
CA VAL A 126 2.63 -6.06 8.76
C VAL A 126 3.63 -4.91 8.59
N GLU A 127 4.86 -5.24 8.23
CA GLU A 127 5.91 -4.24 7.99
C GLU A 127 5.59 -3.37 6.78
N SER A 128 5.09 -3.96 5.70
CA SER A 128 4.66 -3.23 4.50
C SER A 128 3.55 -2.24 4.84
N ALA A 129 2.49 -2.67 5.52
CA ALA A 129 1.41 -1.79 5.95
C ALA A 129 1.92 -0.62 6.80
N THR A 130 2.88 -0.89 7.70
CA THR A 130 3.49 0.13 8.56
C THR A 130 4.26 1.16 7.73
N ARG A 131 5.01 0.74 6.71
CA ARG A 131 5.75 1.64 5.81
C ARG A 131 4.86 2.46 4.90
N LEU A 132 3.69 1.92 4.55
CA LEU A 132 2.70 2.60 3.71
C LEU A 132 1.81 3.55 4.51
N TRP A 133 1.75 3.42 5.83
CA TRP A 133 0.89 4.24 6.67
C TRP A 133 1.23 5.73 6.56
N GLY A 134 0.23 6.55 6.22
CA GLY A 134 0.40 7.97 5.97
C GLY A 134 0.91 8.34 4.58
N HIS A 135 1.21 7.35 3.73
CA HIS A 135 1.73 7.55 2.37
C HIS A 135 0.87 6.90 1.28
N ALA A 136 -0.09 6.06 1.64
CA ALA A 136 -1.01 5.40 0.73
C ALA A 136 -2.36 5.14 1.41
N ASP A 137 -3.41 4.91 0.61
CA ASP A 137 -4.66 4.35 1.12
C ASP A 137 -4.46 2.85 1.41
N LEU A 138 -4.29 2.52 2.69
CA LEU A 138 -4.09 1.14 3.13
C LEU A 138 -5.26 0.21 2.82
N THR A 139 -6.49 0.75 2.75
CA THR A 139 -7.67 -0.04 2.39
C THR A 139 -7.65 -0.35 0.89
N ALA A 140 -7.31 0.63 0.05
CA ALA A 140 -7.12 0.42 -1.37
C ALA A 140 -5.98 -0.57 -1.66
N TRP A 141 -4.87 -0.47 -0.93
CA TRP A 141 -3.75 -1.40 -1.02
C TRP A 141 -4.18 -2.85 -0.71
N ALA A 142 -4.87 -3.07 0.41
CA ALA A 142 -5.35 -4.40 0.79
C ALA A 142 -6.36 -4.97 -0.22
N ARG A 143 -7.27 -4.12 -0.75
CA ARG A 143 -8.21 -4.52 -1.81
C ARG A 143 -7.50 -4.89 -3.10
N GLY A 144 -6.46 -4.15 -3.48
CA GLY A 144 -5.66 -4.44 -4.68
C GLY A 144 -4.88 -5.76 -4.56
N LEU A 145 -4.33 -6.04 -3.39
CA LEU A 145 -3.73 -7.34 -3.06
C LEU A 145 -4.77 -8.47 -3.19
N GLU A 146 -5.92 -8.33 -2.52
CA GLU A 146 -6.99 -9.33 -2.54
C GLU A 146 -7.51 -9.59 -3.96
N ALA A 147 -7.75 -8.54 -4.75
CA ALA A 147 -8.19 -8.65 -6.13
C ALA A 147 -7.17 -9.42 -6.99
N GLY A 148 -5.89 -9.07 -6.88
CA GLY A 148 -4.82 -9.76 -7.62
C GLY A 148 -4.68 -11.23 -7.23
N LEU A 149 -4.78 -11.55 -5.93
CA LEU A 149 -4.69 -12.92 -5.43
C LEU A 149 -5.90 -13.78 -5.83
N ARG A 150 -7.10 -13.20 -5.89
CA ARG A 150 -8.29 -13.89 -6.42
C ARG A 150 -8.17 -14.19 -7.92
N ALA A 151 -7.50 -13.31 -8.65
CA ALA A 151 -7.26 -13.45 -10.08
C ALA A 151 -6.02 -14.32 -10.39
N TRP A 152 -5.35 -14.88 -9.37
CA TRP A 152 -4.10 -15.60 -9.53
C TRP A 152 -4.29 -16.92 -10.30
N PRO A 153 -3.55 -17.17 -11.40
CA PRO A 153 -3.68 -18.41 -12.17
C PRO A 153 -3.33 -19.65 -11.34
N THR A 154 -4.14 -20.70 -11.46
CA THR A 154 -3.99 -21.94 -10.67
C THR A 154 -2.78 -22.79 -11.07
N ASP A 155 -2.26 -22.60 -12.29
CA ASP A 155 -1.07 -23.27 -12.82
C ASP A 155 0.23 -22.51 -12.51
N THR A 156 0.12 -21.35 -11.86
CA THR A 156 1.24 -20.46 -11.59
C THR A 156 1.48 -20.37 -10.10
N SER A 157 2.64 -20.86 -9.64
CA SER A 157 3.03 -20.79 -8.22
C SER A 157 3.09 -19.34 -7.69
N LEU A 158 2.52 -19.09 -6.51
CA LEU A 158 2.69 -17.84 -5.78
C LEU A 158 3.91 -17.96 -4.85
N THR A 159 4.98 -17.25 -5.19
CA THR A 159 6.23 -17.19 -4.39
C THR A 159 6.32 -15.88 -3.61
N ASP A 160 7.24 -15.82 -2.63
CA ASP A 160 7.46 -14.61 -1.83
C ASP A 160 7.81 -13.39 -2.70
N ASP A 161 8.61 -13.58 -3.76
CA ASP A 161 8.97 -12.53 -4.72
C ASP A 161 7.76 -12.01 -5.49
N ARG A 162 6.88 -12.92 -5.93
CA ARG A 162 5.66 -12.58 -6.66
C ARG A 162 4.65 -11.86 -5.78
N LEU A 163 4.54 -12.24 -4.51
CA LEU A 163 3.70 -11.53 -3.57
C LEU A 163 4.26 -10.13 -3.23
N ARG A 164 5.59 -9.99 -3.11
CA ARG A 164 6.24 -8.68 -2.97
C ARG A 164 6.02 -7.80 -4.19
N ALA A 165 6.14 -8.36 -5.39
CA ALA A 165 5.86 -7.67 -6.64
C ALA A 165 4.40 -7.18 -6.68
N LEU A 166 3.44 -8.05 -6.32
CA LEU A 166 2.03 -7.71 -6.22
C LEU A 166 1.78 -6.58 -5.21
N GLY A 167 2.40 -6.66 -4.03
CA GLY A 167 2.34 -5.64 -3.00
C GLY A 167 2.85 -4.27 -3.45
N ALA A 168 3.93 -4.23 -4.24
CA ALA A 168 4.46 -3.00 -4.80
C ALA A 168 3.50 -2.37 -5.82
N VAL A 169 2.91 -3.16 -6.72
CA VAL A 169 1.92 -2.70 -7.69
C VAL A 169 0.66 -2.19 -7.00
N ALA A 170 0.13 -2.94 -6.03
CA ALA A 170 -1.02 -2.53 -5.23
C ALA A 170 -0.75 -1.24 -4.43
N ALA A 171 0.46 -1.09 -3.87
CA ALA A 171 0.83 0.09 -3.09
C ALA A 171 0.94 1.34 -3.98
N TRP A 172 1.48 1.19 -5.18
CA TRP A 172 1.49 2.25 -6.17
C TRP A 172 0.06 2.66 -6.57
N ARG A 173 -0.81 1.70 -6.90
CA ARG A 173 -2.24 1.96 -7.21
C ARG A 173 -2.98 2.65 -6.06
N ALA A 174 -2.59 2.35 -4.83
CA ALA A 174 -3.11 2.97 -3.61
C ALA A 174 -2.54 4.38 -3.31
N GLY A 175 -1.71 4.93 -4.20
CA GLY A 175 -1.23 6.31 -4.13
C GLY A 175 0.22 6.48 -3.66
N HIS A 176 0.96 5.40 -3.40
CA HIS A 176 2.37 5.52 -3.00
C HIS A 176 3.28 5.81 -4.20
N VAL A 177 3.26 7.05 -4.70
CA VAL A 177 3.97 7.48 -5.93
C VAL A 177 5.46 7.12 -5.95
N ARG A 178 6.14 7.11 -4.80
CA ARG A 178 7.58 6.76 -4.73
C ARG A 178 7.87 5.30 -5.11
N LEU A 179 6.86 4.43 -5.06
CA LEU A 179 6.98 3.03 -5.49
C LEU A 179 6.73 2.86 -6.98
N ARG A 180 6.34 3.91 -7.72
CA ARG A 180 6.02 3.82 -9.15
C ARG A 180 7.09 3.06 -9.95
N ALA A 181 8.37 3.41 -9.81
CA ALA A 181 9.45 2.76 -10.56
C ALA A 181 9.59 1.27 -10.21
N ALA A 182 9.52 0.92 -8.92
CA ALA A 182 9.57 -0.46 -8.46
C ALA A 182 8.33 -1.25 -8.89
N ALA A 183 7.16 -0.63 -8.85
CA ALA A 183 5.89 -1.21 -9.31
C ALA A 183 5.91 -1.49 -10.82
N SER A 184 6.42 -0.57 -11.63
CA SER A 184 6.58 -0.78 -13.07
C SER A 184 7.50 -1.96 -13.38
N GLN A 185 8.64 -2.09 -12.68
CA GLN A 185 9.53 -3.23 -12.83
C GLN A 185 8.89 -4.54 -12.32
N ALA A 186 8.23 -4.49 -11.18
CA ALA A 186 7.54 -5.63 -10.58
C ALA A 186 6.42 -6.16 -11.47
N ALA A 187 5.74 -5.28 -12.21
CA ALA A 187 4.67 -5.67 -13.11
C ALA A 187 5.14 -6.65 -14.19
N GLU A 188 6.38 -6.55 -14.67
CA GLU A 188 6.94 -7.48 -15.67
C GLU A 188 6.94 -8.95 -15.21
N ALA A 189 6.99 -9.19 -13.90
CA ALA A 189 7.01 -10.54 -13.33
C ALA A 189 5.62 -11.12 -13.00
N LEU A 190 4.54 -10.33 -13.14
CA LEU A 190 3.19 -10.71 -12.76
C LEU A 190 2.34 -11.10 -13.99
N PRO A 191 1.43 -12.09 -13.86
CA PRO A 191 0.47 -12.39 -14.92
C PRO A 191 -0.45 -11.20 -15.24
N ASP A 192 -0.82 -11.02 -16.50
CA ASP A 192 -1.66 -9.89 -16.95
C ASP A 192 -3.02 -9.87 -16.24
N VAL A 193 -3.64 -11.04 -16.04
CA VAL A 193 -4.90 -11.18 -15.29
C VAL A 193 -4.79 -10.67 -13.84
N VAL A 194 -3.65 -10.88 -13.19
CA VAL A 194 -3.38 -10.37 -11.84
C VAL A 194 -3.22 -8.85 -11.87
N LEU A 195 -2.44 -8.34 -12.83
CA LEU A 195 -2.25 -6.89 -13.00
C LEU A 195 -3.55 -6.16 -13.29
N THR A 196 -4.36 -6.68 -14.21
CA THR A 196 -5.68 -6.16 -14.56
C THR A 196 -6.57 -6.04 -13.33
N ALA A 197 -6.62 -7.09 -12.49
CA ALA A 197 -7.41 -7.09 -11.27
C ALA A 197 -6.87 -6.11 -10.21
N THR A 198 -5.55 -6.05 -10.01
CA THR A 198 -4.94 -5.16 -9.01
C THR A 198 -4.98 -3.69 -9.41
N LEU A 199 -4.77 -3.39 -10.69
CA LEU A 199 -4.76 -2.03 -11.22
C LEU A 199 -6.16 -1.53 -11.59
N GLN A 200 -7.15 -2.43 -11.63
CA GLN A 200 -8.56 -2.17 -11.94
C GLN A 200 -8.72 -1.52 -13.32
N VAL A 201 -8.24 -2.22 -14.34
CA VAL A 201 -8.34 -1.81 -15.75
C VAL A 201 -9.12 -2.86 -16.54
N ASP A 202 -9.89 -2.44 -17.54
CA ASP A 202 -10.85 -3.33 -18.22
C ASP A 202 -10.19 -4.27 -19.26
N ALA A 203 -9.09 -3.87 -19.88
CA ALA A 203 -8.24 -4.69 -20.76
C ALA A 203 -6.91 -3.98 -21.08
N GLU A 204 -5.97 -4.68 -21.73
CA GLU A 204 -4.69 -4.13 -22.24
C GLU A 204 -3.81 -3.46 -21.16
N VAL A 205 -3.67 -4.13 -20.02
CA VAL A 205 -2.90 -3.61 -18.87
C VAL A 205 -1.47 -3.21 -19.23
N ARG A 206 -0.81 -3.94 -20.13
CA ARG A 206 0.55 -3.64 -20.58
C ARG A 206 0.63 -2.35 -21.38
N GLU A 207 -0.31 -2.12 -22.29
CA GLU A 207 -0.39 -0.89 -23.06
C GLU A 207 -0.74 0.30 -22.16
N THR A 208 -1.66 0.09 -21.21
CA THR A 208 -1.99 1.09 -20.17
C THR A 208 -0.74 1.48 -19.36
N LEU A 209 0.05 0.51 -18.90
CA LEU A 209 1.29 0.77 -18.18
C LEU A 209 2.32 1.50 -19.05
N ARG A 210 2.46 1.11 -20.32
CA ARG A 210 3.36 1.75 -21.29
C ARG A 210 2.98 3.20 -21.54
N ARG A 211 1.69 3.51 -21.70
CA ARG A 211 1.20 4.88 -21.86
C ARG A 211 1.37 5.70 -20.59
N ASN A 212 1.11 5.12 -19.41
CA ASN A 212 1.36 5.79 -18.14
C ASN A 212 2.86 6.08 -17.92
N ALA A 213 3.77 5.26 -18.49
CA ALA A 213 5.21 5.50 -18.45
C ALA A 213 5.61 6.82 -19.13
N THR A 214 4.94 7.21 -20.21
CA THR A 214 5.20 8.47 -20.93
C THR A 214 4.27 9.62 -20.51
N HIS A 215 3.12 9.30 -19.93
CA HIS A 215 2.15 10.27 -19.39
C HIS A 215 1.83 9.94 -17.94
N PRO A 216 2.67 10.33 -16.97
CA PRO A 216 2.57 9.88 -15.58
C PRO A 216 1.21 10.15 -14.92
N VAL A 217 0.53 11.23 -15.29
CA VAL A 217 -0.77 11.63 -14.73
C VAL A 217 -1.97 10.97 -15.40
N TRP A 218 -1.77 10.27 -16.52
CA TRP A 218 -2.84 9.66 -17.28
C TRP A 218 -3.19 8.26 -16.73
N TRP A 219 -4.49 7.97 -16.64
CA TRP A 219 -5.06 6.65 -16.37
C TRP A 219 -6.44 6.52 -17.06
N PRO A 220 -6.89 5.30 -17.46
CA PRO A 220 -8.14 5.12 -18.20
C PRO A 220 -9.43 5.60 -17.53
N ASP A 221 -9.53 5.50 -16.20
CA ASP A 221 -10.72 5.95 -15.43
C ASP A 221 -10.79 7.48 -15.24
N GLY A 222 -9.77 8.19 -15.74
CA GLY A 222 -9.69 9.66 -15.74
C GLY A 222 -9.21 10.22 -14.39
N GLY A 223 -8.05 10.87 -14.42
CA GLY A 223 -7.60 11.73 -13.32
C GLY A 223 -8.14 13.14 -13.50
N GLY A 224 -9.12 13.54 -12.68
CA GLY A 224 -9.52 14.94 -12.59
C GLY A 224 -8.44 15.81 -11.94
N ASP A 225 -8.72 17.11 -11.81
CA ASP A 225 -7.88 18.04 -11.05
C ASP A 225 -7.56 17.49 -9.65
N ARG A 226 -6.27 17.39 -9.32
CA ARG A 226 -5.82 17.00 -7.99
C ARG A 226 -5.14 18.14 -7.25
N ARG A 227 -5.38 18.19 -5.94
CA ARG A 227 -4.82 19.22 -5.06
C ARG A 227 -3.67 18.68 -4.24
N ILE A 228 -2.48 19.27 -4.42
CA ILE A 228 -1.22 18.79 -3.83
C ILE A 228 -0.70 19.76 -2.76
N GLY A 229 -0.13 19.21 -1.68
CA GLY A 229 0.46 19.98 -0.58
C GLY A 229 -0.59 20.59 0.35
N ALA A 230 -0.16 21.37 1.35
CA ALA A 230 -1.04 22.17 2.21
C ALA A 230 -0.18 23.15 3.01
N PHE A 231 -0.81 24.03 3.82
CA PHE A 231 -0.09 24.84 4.79
C PHE A 231 0.47 23.98 5.93
N ARG A 232 1.70 24.30 6.38
CA ARG A 232 2.46 23.50 7.34
C ARG A 232 1.78 23.37 8.70
N ALA A 233 1.08 24.40 9.17
CA ALA A 233 0.33 24.31 10.43
C ALA A 233 -0.86 23.33 10.36
N PHE A 234 -1.30 22.96 9.17
CA PHE A 234 -2.32 21.92 8.93
C PHE A 234 -1.70 20.60 8.42
N GLY A 235 -0.42 20.37 8.72
CA GLY A 235 0.30 19.14 8.35
C GLY A 235 0.81 19.10 6.91
N GLY A 236 0.76 20.21 6.17
CA GLY A 236 1.31 20.31 4.83
C GLY A 236 2.80 20.65 4.76
N ALA A 237 3.32 20.82 3.55
CA ALA A 237 4.75 21.06 3.32
C ALA A 237 5.17 22.53 3.47
N TRP A 238 4.26 23.48 3.22
CA TRP A 238 4.64 24.88 2.93
C TRP A 238 4.35 25.84 4.09
N THR A 239 5.27 26.76 4.38
CA THR A 239 5.05 27.91 5.27
C THR A 239 4.56 29.16 4.55
N ALA A 240 4.69 29.20 3.22
CA ALA A 240 4.17 30.23 2.35
C ALA A 240 3.50 29.58 1.13
N PRO A 241 2.65 30.30 0.37
CA PRO A 241 2.09 29.79 -0.88
C PRO A 241 3.20 29.29 -1.82
N PRO A 242 3.13 28.04 -2.32
CA PRO A 242 4.12 27.49 -3.22
C PRO A 242 4.05 28.15 -4.60
N VAL A 243 5.17 28.16 -5.32
CA VAL A 243 5.31 28.62 -6.69
C VAL A 243 5.96 27.51 -7.51
N VAL A 244 5.28 27.07 -8.58
CA VAL A 244 5.81 26.08 -9.52
C VAL A 244 6.79 26.78 -10.47
N VAL A 245 8.00 26.24 -10.61
CA VAL A 245 9.08 26.84 -11.43
C VAL A 245 9.55 25.95 -12.58
N GLY A 246 9.17 24.67 -12.61
CA GLY A 246 9.57 23.73 -13.66
C GLY A 246 9.14 22.29 -13.37
N GLY A 247 9.54 21.36 -14.23
CA GLY A 247 9.33 19.92 -14.01
C GLY A 247 9.44 19.07 -15.28
N ASP A 248 9.47 17.75 -15.08
CA ASP A 248 9.54 16.72 -16.13
C ASP A 248 8.21 15.98 -16.38
N GLY A 249 7.15 16.33 -15.63
CA GLY A 249 5.83 15.70 -15.72
C GLY A 249 5.55 14.67 -14.62
N LEU A 250 6.59 14.10 -14.00
CA LEU A 250 6.51 13.28 -12.80
C LEU A 250 7.05 14.04 -11.58
N ARG A 251 8.14 14.78 -11.76
CA ARG A 251 8.81 15.61 -10.77
C ARG A 251 8.63 17.07 -11.15
N TRP A 252 8.24 17.86 -10.18
CA TRP A 252 7.98 19.28 -10.35
C TRP A 252 8.78 20.07 -9.33
N ASP A 253 9.46 21.10 -9.81
CA ASP A 253 10.26 21.98 -8.98
C ASP A 253 9.35 23.08 -8.43
N VAL A 254 9.36 23.20 -7.10
CA VAL A 254 8.47 24.10 -6.35
C VAL A 254 9.27 24.88 -5.33
N ARG A 255 8.98 26.16 -5.21
CA ARG A 255 9.52 27.02 -4.15
C ARG A 255 8.42 27.46 -3.22
N ALA A 256 8.71 27.59 -1.93
CA ALA A 256 7.80 28.19 -0.97
C ALA A 256 8.60 28.98 0.06
N GLY A 257 8.47 30.32 0.04
CA GLY A 257 9.35 31.19 0.82
C GLY A 257 10.80 31.07 0.34
N GLY A 258 11.73 30.76 1.26
CA GLY A 258 13.16 30.56 0.95
C GLY A 258 13.56 29.10 0.67
N ASP A 259 12.61 28.16 0.73
CA ASP A 259 12.89 26.72 0.61
C ASP A 259 12.56 26.19 -0.80
N ALA A 260 13.33 25.20 -1.27
CA ALA A 260 13.07 24.46 -2.50
C ALA A 260 12.56 23.03 -2.21
N PHE A 261 11.67 22.56 -3.09
CA PHE A 261 11.02 21.27 -2.97
C PHE A 261 10.85 20.62 -4.34
N THR A 262 10.81 19.29 -4.32
CA THR A 262 10.39 18.48 -5.46
C THR A 262 9.04 17.84 -5.12
N VAL A 263 8.02 18.16 -5.91
CA VAL A 263 6.75 17.45 -5.88
C VAL A 263 6.86 16.28 -6.86
N VAL A 264 6.69 15.06 -6.37
CA VAL A 264 6.57 13.87 -7.22
C VAL A 264 5.10 13.52 -7.30
N ALA A 265 4.52 13.46 -8.49
CA ALA A 265 3.10 13.16 -8.67
C ALA A 265 2.84 12.39 -9.97
N ASP A 266 1.95 11.40 -9.90
CA ASP A 266 1.47 10.63 -11.05
C ASP A 266 -0.05 10.49 -11.01
N ALA A 267 -0.65 9.54 -11.72
CA ALA A 267 -2.09 9.31 -11.75
C ALA A 267 -2.69 8.93 -10.39
N PHE A 268 -1.93 8.27 -9.51
CA PHE A 268 -2.48 7.66 -8.28
C PHE A 268 -2.14 8.44 -7.01
N GLY A 269 -1.01 9.12 -6.97
CA GLY A 269 -0.67 9.89 -5.78
C GLY A 269 0.39 10.94 -5.98
N ASP A 270 0.77 11.56 -4.87
CA ASP A 270 1.76 12.60 -4.80
C ASP A 270 2.57 12.54 -3.50
N THR A 271 3.75 13.13 -3.52
CA THR A 271 4.55 13.39 -2.33
C THR A 271 5.38 14.66 -2.53
N VAL A 272 5.68 15.35 -1.43
CA VAL A 272 6.51 16.55 -1.43
C VAL A 272 7.81 16.24 -0.69
N LEU A 273 8.93 16.44 -1.38
CA LEU A 273 10.27 16.19 -0.87
C LEU A 273 11.02 17.52 -0.75
N PRO A 274 11.73 17.78 0.36
CA PRO A 274 12.65 18.92 0.43
C PRO A 274 13.82 18.70 -0.52
N ALA A 275 14.20 19.73 -1.28
CA ALA A 275 15.33 19.70 -2.21
C ALA A 275 16.59 20.43 -1.69
N GLY A 276 16.49 21.09 -0.52
CA GLY A 276 17.54 21.91 0.08
C GLY A 276 17.20 23.42 0.02
N PRO A 277 18.14 24.30 0.44
CA PRO A 277 17.93 25.74 0.29
C PRO A 277 17.80 26.09 -1.19
N ALA A 278 16.82 26.93 -1.53
CA ALA A 278 16.71 27.45 -2.88
C ALA A 278 17.96 28.30 -3.17
N GLY A 279 18.70 27.99 -4.23
CA GLY A 279 19.69 28.93 -4.75
C GLY A 279 18.98 30.21 -5.21
N ASP A 280 19.66 31.35 -5.09
CA ASP A 280 19.22 32.64 -5.64
C ASP A 280 19.20 32.57 -7.16
N VAL A 281 18.12 32.04 -7.72
CA VAL A 281 17.81 32.15 -9.14
C VAL A 281 16.48 32.85 -9.20
N ASP A 282 16.47 34.15 -9.49
CA ASP A 282 15.24 34.88 -9.77
C ASP A 282 14.48 34.14 -10.89
N PRO A 283 13.19 33.80 -10.71
CA PRO A 283 12.41 33.30 -11.82
C PRO A 283 12.37 34.42 -12.87
N ALA A 284 13.04 34.21 -14.00
CA ALA A 284 13.05 35.18 -15.09
C ALA A 284 11.59 35.53 -15.45
N PRO A 285 11.23 36.82 -15.57
CA PRO A 285 9.89 37.21 -15.95
C PRO A 285 9.64 36.73 -17.39
N ALA A 286 8.80 35.71 -17.54
CA ALA A 286 8.32 35.28 -18.84
C ALA A 286 7.42 36.38 -19.44
N PRO A 287 7.49 36.65 -20.76
CA PRO A 287 6.45 37.42 -21.45
C PRO A 287 5.09 36.74 -21.22
N GLU A 288 3.99 37.52 -21.22
CA GLU A 288 2.64 37.13 -20.76
C GLU A 288 2.48 35.61 -20.64
N PRO A 289 2.61 35.07 -19.43
CA PRO A 289 2.82 33.64 -19.32
C PRO A 289 1.63 32.91 -19.91
N TRP A 290 1.87 31.87 -20.72
CA TRP A 290 0.80 31.05 -21.33
C TRP A 290 -0.22 30.53 -20.30
N TRP A 291 0.16 30.51 -19.02
CA TRP A 291 -0.67 30.13 -17.88
C TRP A 291 -1.61 31.22 -17.35
N SER A 292 -1.58 32.46 -17.87
CA SER A 292 -2.52 33.53 -17.51
C SER A 292 -3.98 33.13 -17.73
N ARG A 293 -4.22 32.26 -18.72
CA ARG A 293 -5.52 31.61 -19.00
C ARG A 293 -6.09 30.79 -17.83
N HIS A 294 -5.25 30.39 -16.87
CA HIS A 294 -5.68 29.65 -15.68
C HIS A 294 -6.12 30.58 -14.53
N GLY A 295 -6.09 31.89 -14.73
CA GLY A 295 -6.60 32.92 -13.80
C GLY A 295 -5.54 33.95 -13.43
N GLU A 296 -5.98 35.16 -13.07
CA GLU A 296 -5.09 36.27 -12.68
C GLU A 296 -4.30 36.00 -11.39
N ASP A 297 -4.77 35.05 -10.56
CA ASP A 297 -4.11 34.66 -9.32
C ASP A 297 -2.97 33.65 -9.49
N VAL A 298 -2.68 33.20 -10.73
CA VAL A 298 -1.64 32.19 -10.98
C VAL A 298 -0.24 32.80 -10.80
N THR A 299 0.54 32.22 -9.89
CA THR A 299 1.90 32.67 -9.56
C THR A 299 2.98 31.86 -10.25
N GLY A 300 2.64 30.70 -10.81
CA GLY A 300 3.58 29.81 -11.49
C GLY A 300 2.87 28.62 -12.10
N ALA A 301 3.40 28.12 -13.20
CA ALA A 301 2.94 26.90 -13.82
C ALA A 301 4.07 26.20 -14.58
N ALA A 302 4.01 24.89 -14.65
CA ALA A 302 4.85 24.08 -15.52
C ALA A 302 4.00 23.09 -16.30
N ARG A 303 4.41 22.82 -17.54
CA ARG A 303 3.77 21.88 -18.47
C ARG A 303 4.81 20.88 -18.93
N ALA A 304 4.53 19.59 -18.75
CA ALA A 304 5.42 18.51 -19.18
C ALA A 304 4.63 17.18 -19.22
N ALA A 305 5.02 16.29 -20.15
CA ALA A 305 4.46 14.95 -20.28
C ALA A 305 2.91 14.86 -20.37
N GLY A 306 2.25 15.87 -20.94
CA GLY A 306 0.78 15.93 -21.02
C GLY A 306 0.10 16.26 -19.69
N ALA A 307 0.82 16.91 -18.78
CA ALA A 307 0.32 17.40 -17.50
C ALA A 307 0.65 18.88 -17.30
N VAL A 308 -0.18 19.56 -16.51
CA VAL A 308 0.07 20.93 -16.03
C VAL A 308 -0.03 20.96 -14.51
N LEU A 309 0.96 21.55 -13.86
CA LEU A 309 0.94 21.87 -12.43
C LEU A 309 0.88 23.39 -12.25
N VAL A 310 -0.11 23.86 -11.48
CA VAL A 310 -0.39 25.29 -11.28
C VAL A 310 -0.32 25.67 -9.81
N SER A 311 0.32 26.80 -9.50
CA SER A 311 0.27 27.48 -8.20
C SER A 311 -0.50 28.79 -8.26
N THR A 312 -1.16 29.18 -7.15
CA THR A 312 -1.87 30.46 -7.06
C THR A 312 -1.48 31.25 -5.81
N ARG A 313 -1.64 32.58 -5.90
CA ARG A 313 -1.13 33.58 -4.95
C ARG A 313 -1.58 33.37 -3.50
N TRP A 314 -2.80 32.88 -3.31
CA TRP A 314 -3.43 32.79 -1.99
C TRP A 314 -3.66 31.34 -1.54
N SER A 315 -3.14 30.37 -2.28
CA SER A 315 -3.35 28.96 -2.02
C SER A 315 -2.08 28.28 -1.55
N HIS A 316 -2.20 27.43 -0.53
CA HIS A 316 -1.16 26.45 -0.16
C HIS A 316 -1.36 25.10 -0.87
N ARG A 317 -2.27 25.04 -1.82
CA ARG A 317 -2.56 23.88 -2.67
C ARG A 317 -2.10 24.17 -4.10
N LEU A 318 -1.31 23.27 -4.65
CA LEU A 318 -1.04 23.19 -6.08
C LEU A 318 -2.16 22.43 -6.77
N THR A 319 -2.35 22.66 -8.07
CA THR A 319 -3.35 21.96 -8.87
C THR A 319 -2.66 21.22 -10.01
N LEU A 320 -2.69 19.89 -9.95
CA LEU A 320 -2.21 19.02 -11.02
C LEU A 320 -3.40 18.62 -11.88
N ARG A 321 -3.26 18.73 -13.20
CA ARG A 321 -4.29 18.34 -14.15
C ARG A 321 -3.72 17.79 -15.45
N PRO A 322 -4.46 16.93 -16.16
CA PRO A 322 -4.15 16.61 -17.54
C PRO A 322 -4.11 17.88 -18.39
N ASP A 323 -3.25 17.87 -19.39
CA ASP A 323 -3.09 18.97 -20.32
C ASP A 323 -4.04 18.81 -21.50
N GLU A 324 -5.17 19.53 -21.45
CA GLU A 324 -6.24 19.45 -22.47
C GLU A 324 -5.77 19.93 -23.86
N ASP A 325 -4.75 20.79 -23.93
CA ASP A 325 -4.22 21.29 -25.20
C ASP A 325 -3.26 20.31 -25.90
N ALA A 326 -2.87 19.21 -25.24
CA ALA A 326 -2.06 18.17 -25.88
C ALA A 326 -2.86 17.38 -26.95
N GLY A 327 -4.19 17.55 -27.00
CA GLY A 327 -5.07 16.93 -27.99
C GLY A 327 -5.19 17.68 -29.33
N GLY A 328 -4.46 18.79 -29.51
CA GLY A 328 -4.58 19.65 -30.69
C GLY A 328 -3.84 19.21 -31.96
N GLU A 329 -2.94 18.22 -31.87
CA GLU A 329 -2.19 17.68 -33.02
C GLU A 329 -2.42 16.18 -33.20
N VAL A 330 -3.67 15.79 -33.46
CA VAL A 330 -3.96 14.58 -34.23
C VAL A 330 -4.95 14.99 -35.33
N GLY A 331 -4.42 15.65 -36.36
CA GLY A 331 -5.17 16.04 -37.54
C GLY A 331 -4.32 15.80 -38.80
N GLY A 332 -4.68 14.75 -39.55
CA GLY A 332 -4.08 14.38 -40.83
C GLY A 332 -4.15 12.88 -41.08
#